data_AF-A0A3B9DY20-F1
#
_entry.id   AF-A0A3B9DY20-F1
#
_cell.length_a   1.000
_cell.length_b   1.000
_cell.length_c   1.000
_cell.angle_alpha   90.00
_cell.angle_beta   90.00
_cell.angle_gamma   90.00
#
_symmetry.space_group_name_H-M   'P 1'
#
loop_
_entity.id
_entity.type
_entity.pdbx_description
1 polymer ?
#
loop_
_entity_poly.entity_id
_entity_poly.type
_entity_poly.pdbx_seq_one_letter_code
_entity_poly.pdbx_strand_id
1 'polypeptide(L)'
;MKKFALALAAFTMLTATSAMAMDSATLLAHPDRYRVIHADDEEIFYADMESLSGMQTMDFPGSIENVDFTLYVESLKKNPSDYDFADGNLTTRIREFKINLHADKREREYSMDHALIAMYDAKGNAVSKYDHLSDVKKNRKLDAEAKELYLNLSHVRK
;
A
#
# COMPACT_ATOMS: atom_id res chain seq x y z
N MET A 1 -31.65 -12.39 -44.58
CA MET A 1 -31.68 -11.33 -43.55
C MET A 1 -30.92 -11.81 -42.34
N LYS A 2 -30.00 -10.96 -41.84
CA LYS A 2 -29.35 -10.95 -40.51
C LYS A 2 -28.55 -12.18 -40.05
N LYS A 3 -27.23 -12.03 -40.21
CA LYS A 3 -26.16 -12.58 -39.37
C LYS A 3 -26.42 -12.26 -37.90
N PHE A 4 -25.95 -13.08 -36.95
CA PHE A 4 -25.40 -12.73 -35.62
C PHE A 4 -25.58 -13.89 -34.62
N ALA A 5 -24.48 -14.57 -34.27
CA ALA A 5 -24.24 -15.19 -32.96
C ALA A 5 -22.76 -15.66 -32.96
N LEU A 6 -21.86 -14.77 -32.56
CA LEU A 6 -21.18 -14.78 -31.25
C LEU A 6 -19.89 -15.61 -31.29
N ALA A 7 -18.89 -15.09 -32.02
CA ALA A 7 -17.51 -15.40 -31.71
C ALA A 7 -17.15 -14.62 -30.44
N LEU A 8 -17.23 -15.28 -29.28
CA LEU A 8 -16.70 -14.77 -28.02
C LEU A 8 -15.17 -14.82 -28.13
N ALA A 9 -14.62 -13.81 -28.80
CA ALA A 9 -13.21 -13.59 -28.92
C ALA A 9 -12.63 -13.37 -27.52
N ALA A 10 -11.70 -14.25 -27.17
CA ALA A 10 -10.51 -14.00 -26.38
C ALA A 10 -10.36 -12.54 -25.90
N PHE A 11 -10.98 -12.23 -24.76
CA PHE A 11 -10.51 -11.14 -23.91
C PHE A 11 -9.69 -11.80 -22.81
N THR A 12 -8.53 -12.34 -23.20
CA THR A 12 -7.43 -12.52 -22.28
C THR A 12 -7.06 -11.12 -21.77
N MET A 13 -7.62 -10.73 -20.63
CA MET A 13 -7.09 -9.61 -19.85
C MET A 13 -5.72 -10.04 -19.31
N LEU A 14 -4.72 -10.08 -20.19
CA LEU A 14 -3.36 -9.78 -19.82
C LEU A 14 -3.28 -8.26 -19.69
N THR A 15 -3.79 -7.72 -18.57
CA THR A 15 -3.09 -6.60 -17.96
C THR A 15 -1.97 -7.21 -17.15
N ALA A 16 -0.93 -7.69 -17.85
CA ALA A 16 0.38 -7.69 -17.26
C ALA A 16 0.71 -6.21 -17.07
N THR A 17 0.27 -5.64 -15.95
CA THR A 17 0.95 -4.49 -15.37
C THR A 17 2.39 -4.97 -15.24
N SER A 18 3.24 -4.55 -16.16
CA SER A 18 4.67 -4.52 -15.91
C SER A 18 4.78 -3.88 -14.55
N ALA A 19 5.13 -4.66 -13.52
CA ALA A 19 5.34 -4.14 -12.19
C ALA A 19 6.38 -3.05 -12.38
N MET A 20 5.95 -1.77 -12.31
CA MET A 20 6.91 -0.69 -12.30
C MET A 20 7.80 -0.98 -11.11
N ALA A 21 9.11 -0.91 -11.31
CA ALA A 21 10.04 -1.08 -10.21
C ALA A 21 9.64 -0.07 -9.13
N MET A 22 9.38 -0.54 -7.92
CA MET A 22 8.93 0.30 -6.82
C MET A 22 10.09 0.47 -5.85
N ASP A 23 10.82 1.57 -5.99
CA ASP A 23 11.95 1.97 -5.15
C ASP A 23 11.65 3.26 -4.36
N SER A 24 12.54 3.60 -3.42
CA SER A 24 12.41 4.80 -2.58
C SER A 24 12.38 6.08 -3.43
N ALA A 25 13.18 6.15 -4.50
CA ALA A 25 13.22 7.30 -5.39
C ALA A 25 11.87 7.54 -6.08
N THR A 26 11.19 6.47 -6.49
CA THR A 26 9.84 6.52 -7.08
C THR A 26 8.82 7.06 -6.09
N LEU A 27 8.82 6.57 -4.85
CA LEU A 27 7.91 7.05 -3.81
C LEU A 27 8.14 8.53 -3.48
N LEU A 28 9.39 8.96 -3.38
CA LEU A 28 9.77 10.33 -3.04
C LEU A 28 9.59 11.32 -4.19
N ALA A 29 9.71 10.87 -5.45
CA ALA A 29 9.57 11.73 -6.63
C ALA A 29 8.11 12.13 -6.91
N HIS A 30 7.13 11.39 -6.38
CA HIS A 30 5.70 11.62 -6.59
C HIS A 30 4.94 11.84 -5.27
N PRO A 31 5.27 12.90 -4.50
CA PRO A 31 4.70 13.15 -3.17
C PRO A 31 3.22 13.57 -3.19
N ASP A 32 2.70 13.95 -4.36
CA ASP A 32 1.27 14.20 -4.58
C ASP A 32 0.46 12.90 -4.62
N ARG A 33 1.06 11.84 -5.17
CA ARG A 33 0.47 10.50 -5.24
C ARG A 33 0.80 9.63 -4.03
N TYR A 34 2.06 9.51 -3.65
CA TYR A 34 2.52 8.66 -2.54
C TYR A 34 2.72 9.50 -1.29
N ARG A 35 1.66 9.63 -0.49
CA ARG A 35 1.67 10.48 0.71
C ARG A 35 2.17 9.69 1.91
N VAL A 36 3.18 10.20 2.60
CA VAL A 36 3.61 9.66 3.91
C VAL A 36 2.48 9.84 4.91
N ILE A 37 2.00 8.74 5.48
CA ILE A 37 0.95 8.73 6.51
C ILE A 37 1.40 8.15 7.84
N HIS A 38 2.59 7.55 7.92
CA HIS A 38 3.24 7.14 9.16
C HIS A 38 4.75 6.96 8.90
N ALA A 39 5.58 7.23 9.89
CA ALA A 39 7.02 7.01 9.82
C ALA A 39 7.58 6.80 11.23
N ASP A 40 8.41 5.78 11.39
CA ASP A 40 9.19 5.53 12.59
C ASP A 40 10.66 5.21 12.23
N ASP A 41 11.43 4.72 13.21
CA ASP A 41 12.86 4.42 13.04
C ASP A 41 13.13 3.20 12.15
N GLU A 42 12.13 2.35 11.90
CA GLU A 42 12.25 1.11 11.14
C GLU A 42 11.52 1.18 9.79
N GLU A 43 10.39 1.90 9.69
CA GLU A 43 9.49 1.85 8.53
C GLU A 43 8.86 3.21 8.19
N ILE A 44 8.65 3.45 6.89
CA ILE A 44 7.90 4.59 6.35
C ILE A 44 6.72 4.09 5.53
N PHE A 45 5.55 4.67 5.78
CA PHE A 45 4.27 4.24 5.23
C PHE A 45 3.74 5.28 4.26
N TYR A 46 3.61 4.91 3.00
CA TYR A 46 3.12 5.75 1.93
C TYR A 46 1.75 5.25 1.45
N ALA A 47 0.73 6.09 1.53
CA ALA A 47 -0.57 5.83 0.92
C ALA A 47 -0.56 6.27 -0.55
N ASP A 48 -1.00 5.40 -1.46
CA ASP A 48 -1.27 5.78 -2.85
C ASP A 48 -2.64 6.47 -2.95
N MET A 49 -2.61 7.79 -3.08
CA MET A 49 -3.79 8.64 -3.14
C MET A 49 -4.63 8.43 -4.41
N GLU A 50 -4.06 7.89 -5.48
CA GLU A 50 -4.84 7.54 -6.69
C GLU A 50 -5.71 6.30 -6.48
N SER A 51 -5.26 5.39 -5.60
CA SER A 51 -5.99 4.17 -5.25
C SER A 51 -7.03 4.36 -4.15
N LEU A 52 -7.04 5.55 -3.53
CA LEU A 52 -7.81 5.87 -2.35
C LEU A 52 -9.29 6.04 -2.67
N SER A 53 -10.13 5.23 -2.04
CA SER A 53 -11.58 5.38 -2.11
C SER A 53 -12.19 5.31 -0.71
N GLY A 54 -13.07 6.26 -0.39
CA GLY A 54 -13.84 6.27 0.84
C GLY A 54 -15.33 6.05 0.54
N MET A 55 -15.98 5.17 1.29
CA MET A 55 -17.42 4.93 1.22
C MET A 55 -18.02 5.08 2.62
N GLN A 56 -19.01 5.95 2.75
CA GLN A 56 -19.78 6.08 3.98
C GLN A 56 -21.04 5.22 3.92
N THR A 57 -21.48 4.70 5.07
CA THR A 57 -22.74 3.94 5.10
C THR A 57 -23.94 4.88 4.98
N MET A 58 -25.00 4.42 4.32
CA MET A 58 -26.22 5.20 4.14
C MET A 58 -26.99 5.41 5.45
N ASP A 59 -26.89 4.45 6.38
CA ASP A 59 -27.60 4.48 7.66
C ASP A 59 -26.96 5.45 8.66
N PHE A 60 -25.65 5.67 8.56
CA PHE A 60 -24.88 6.55 9.45
C PHE A 60 -23.88 7.42 8.66
N PRO A 61 -24.37 8.29 7.75
CA PRO A 61 -23.51 9.14 6.94
C PRO A 61 -22.69 10.06 7.84
N GLY A 62 -21.39 10.15 7.55
CA GLY A 62 -20.44 10.91 8.37
C GLY A 62 -19.95 10.22 9.64
N SER A 63 -20.56 9.13 10.10
CA SER A 63 -20.14 8.41 11.32
C SER A 63 -19.43 7.09 11.04
N ILE A 64 -19.91 6.30 10.08
CA ILE A 64 -19.24 5.05 9.67
C ILE A 64 -18.63 5.25 8.28
N GLU A 65 -17.35 4.94 8.16
CA GLU A 65 -16.58 5.09 6.93
C GLU A 65 -15.72 3.86 6.67
N ASN A 66 -15.78 3.35 5.45
CA ASN A 66 -14.87 2.36 4.93
C ASN A 66 -13.91 3.04 3.97
N VAL A 67 -12.63 2.70 4.05
CA VAL A 67 -11.58 3.30 3.21
C VAL A 67 -10.72 2.20 2.63
N ASP A 68 -10.66 2.14 1.31
CA ASP A 68 -9.79 1.24 0.57
C ASP A 68 -8.64 2.03 -0.06
N PHE A 69 -7.42 1.52 0.05
CA PHE A 69 -6.24 2.10 -0.61
C PHE A 69 -5.11 1.07 -0.72
N THR A 70 -4.12 1.39 -1.55
CA THR A 70 -2.84 0.70 -1.63
C THR A 70 -1.83 1.41 -0.73
N LEU A 71 -1.10 0.64 0.07
CA LEU A 71 -0.10 1.11 1.03
C LEU A 71 1.27 0.53 0.66
N TYR A 72 2.26 1.40 0.51
CA TYR A 72 3.66 1.02 0.37
C TYR A 72 4.38 1.22 1.71
N VAL A 73 5.03 0.18 2.21
CA VAL A 73 5.81 0.21 3.45
C VAL A 73 7.27 0.01 3.10
N GLU A 74 8.05 1.07 3.27
CA GLU A 74 9.50 1.08 3.09
C GLU A 74 10.17 0.68 4.40
N SER A 75 10.88 -0.44 4.43
CA SER A 75 11.66 -0.85 5.61
C SER A 75 13.09 -0.31 5.52
N LEU A 76 13.54 0.36 6.57
CA LEU A 76 14.85 0.98 6.69
C LEU A 76 15.89 0.01 7.26
N LYS A 77 17.17 0.27 6.99
CA LYS A 77 18.28 -0.47 7.59
C LYS A 77 18.34 -0.18 9.08
N LYS A 78 18.49 -1.24 9.88
CA LYS A 78 18.79 -1.12 11.31
C LYS A 78 20.26 -0.72 11.49
N ASN A 79 20.50 0.42 12.14
CA ASN A 79 21.84 0.99 12.37
C ASN A 79 22.64 1.25 11.07
N PRO A 80 22.16 2.16 10.19
CA PRO A 80 22.89 2.52 8.98
C PRO A 80 24.24 3.16 9.31
N SER A 81 25.27 2.84 8.52
CA SER A 81 26.57 3.50 8.62
C SER A 81 26.57 4.86 7.91
N ASP A 82 27.57 5.70 8.18
CA ASP A 82 27.73 6.98 7.47
C ASP A 82 27.81 6.81 5.94
N TYR A 83 28.38 5.68 5.48
CA TYR A 83 28.42 5.33 4.05
C TYR A 83 27.04 5.00 3.50
N ASP A 84 26.19 4.31 4.27
CA ASP A 84 24.82 4.01 3.84
C ASP A 84 24.00 5.29 3.66
N PHE A 85 24.22 6.30 4.51
CA PHE A 85 23.61 7.62 4.34
C PHE A 85 24.14 8.35 3.11
N ALA A 86 25.46 8.36 2.91
CA ALA A 86 26.09 9.05 1.79
C ALA A 86 25.63 8.50 0.43
N ASP A 87 25.46 7.19 0.34
CA ASP A 87 25.07 6.49 -0.90
C ASP A 87 23.54 6.34 -1.06
N GLY A 88 22.75 6.86 -0.11
CA GLY A 88 21.27 6.72 -0.13
C GLY A 88 20.79 5.27 0.02
N ASN A 89 21.62 4.39 0.55
CA ASN A 89 21.36 2.96 0.68
C ASN A 89 20.70 2.64 2.03
N LEU A 90 19.59 3.32 2.33
CA LEU A 90 18.89 3.21 3.61
C LEU A 90 17.72 2.22 3.55
N THR A 91 17.13 2.04 2.37
CA THR A 91 16.02 1.14 2.14
C THR A 91 16.52 -0.30 2.04
N THR A 92 15.84 -1.23 2.72
CA THR A 92 16.10 -2.67 2.58
C THR A 92 15.12 -3.34 1.64
N ARG A 93 13.86 -2.91 1.67
CA ARG A 93 12.75 -3.44 0.88
C ARG A 93 11.57 -2.47 0.91
N ILE A 94 10.67 -2.65 -0.04
CA ILE A 94 9.34 -2.03 -0.03
C ILE A 94 8.29 -3.13 -0.12
N ARG A 95 7.25 -3.06 0.71
CA ARG A 95 6.12 -3.99 0.73
C ARG A 95 4.86 -3.25 0.30
N GLU A 96 4.11 -3.83 -0.63
CA GLU A 96 2.85 -3.27 -1.11
C GLU A 96 1.68 -4.06 -0.51
N PHE A 97 0.77 -3.35 0.13
CA PHE A 97 -0.43 -3.90 0.74
C PHE A 97 -1.69 -3.30 0.12
N LYS A 98 -2.73 -4.12 0.00
CA LYS A 98 -4.10 -3.63 -0.12
C LYS A 98 -4.66 -3.48 1.29
N ILE A 99 -5.17 -2.30 1.62
CA ILE A 99 -5.74 -1.96 2.93
C ILE A 99 -7.23 -1.68 2.78
N ASN A 100 -8.02 -2.20 3.73
CA ASN A 100 -9.39 -1.77 4.02
C ASN A 100 -9.46 -1.31 5.48
N LEU A 101 -9.73 -0.03 5.70
CA LEU A 101 -9.97 0.54 7.03
C LEU A 101 -11.46 0.69 7.24
N HIS A 102 -11.91 0.28 8.42
CA HIS A 102 -13.24 0.55 8.92
C HIS A 102 -13.14 1.49 10.12
N ALA A 103 -13.89 2.59 10.08
CA ALA A 103 -13.94 3.56 11.15
C ALA A 103 -15.39 3.82 11.59
N ASP A 104 -15.72 3.47 12.82
CA ASP A 104 -16.91 3.93 13.53
C ASP A 104 -16.52 5.10 14.44
N LYS A 105 -16.77 6.32 13.95
CA LYS A 105 -16.46 7.57 14.66
C LYS A 105 -17.33 7.78 15.90
N ARG A 106 -18.49 7.11 16.00
CA ARG A 106 -19.41 7.25 17.13
C ARG A 106 -18.92 6.44 18.32
N GLU A 107 -18.61 5.16 18.08
CA GLU A 107 -18.09 4.25 19.11
C GLU A 107 -16.57 4.39 19.31
N ARG A 108 -15.90 5.15 18.43
CA ARG A 108 -14.43 5.32 18.38
C ARG A 108 -13.71 4.00 18.13
N GLU A 109 -14.32 3.14 17.33
CA GLU A 109 -13.77 1.86 16.94
C GLU A 109 -13.15 1.96 15.54
N TYR A 110 -11.95 1.40 15.41
CA TYR A 110 -11.18 1.40 14.18
C TYR A 110 -10.61 0.02 13.96
N SER A 111 -10.85 -0.56 12.79
CA SER A 111 -10.27 -1.84 12.41
C SER A 111 -9.66 -1.76 11.02
N MET A 112 -8.75 -2.70 10.74
CA MET A 112 -7.99 -2.75 9.51
C MET A 112 -7.83 -4.19 9.04
N ASP A 113 -8.25 -4.44 7.81
CA ASP A 113 -7.86 -5.61 7.06
C ASP A 113 -6.74 -5.24 6.08
N HIS A 114 -5.76 -6.13 5.92
CA HIS A 114 -4.66 -5.92 4.99
C HIS A 114 -4.24 -7.21 4.29
N ALA A 115 -3.80 -7.08 3.04
CA ALA A 115 -3.23 -8.17 2.26
C ALA A 115 -1.94 -7.72 1.58
N LEU A 116 -0.85 -8.45 1.79
CA LEU A 116 0.40 -8.24 1.06
C LEU A 116 0.20 -8.66 -0.40
N ILE A 117 0.42 -7.72 -1.33
CA ILE A 117 0.21 -7.90 -2.78
C ILE A 117 1.54 -8.06 -3.51
N ALA A 118 2.49 -7.17 -3.21
CA ALA A 118 3.80 -7.12 -3.85
C ALA A 118 4.92 -6.78 -2.86
N MET A 119 6.18 -7.02 -3.25
CA MET A 119 7.36 -6.67 -2.48
C MET A 119 8.52 -6.52 -3.44
N TYR A 120 9.35 -5.56 -3.10
CA TYR A 120 10.43 -5.07 -3.91
C TYR A 120 11.69 -5.05 -3.07
N ASP A 121 12.82 -5.38 -3.70
CA ASP A 121 14.12 -5.16 -3.08
C ASP A 121 14.44 -3.65 -3.00
N ALA A 122 15.56 -3.28 -2.37
CA ALA A 122 16.00 -1.89 -2.26
C ALA A 122 16.18 -1.17 -3.61
N LYS A 123 16.29 -1.90 -4.72
CA LYS A 123 16.47 -1.38 -6.08
C LYS A 123 15.14 -1.38 -6.87
N GLY A 124 14.03 -1.70 -6.21
CA GLY A 124 12.72 -1.75 -6.82
C GLY A 124 12.42 -2.99 -7.63
N ASN A 125 13.29 -4.01 -7.63
CA ASN A 125 12.99 -5.25 -8.36
C ASN A 125 11.96 -6.08 -7.60
N ALA A 126 10.93 -6.55 -8.31
CA ALA A 126 9.93 -7.44 -7.73
C ALA A 126 10.56 -8.75 -7.23
N VAL A 127 10.25 -9.12 -5.99
CA VAL A 127 10.71 -10.37 -5.38
C VAL A 127 9.70 -11.48 -5.67
N SER A 128 9.99 -12.33 -6.66
CA SER A 128 9.08 -13.38 -7.11
C SER A 128 8.92 -14.48 -6.05
N LYS A 129 7.73 -14.55 -5.43
CA LYS A 129 7.24 -15.56 -4.47
C LYS A 129 7.88 -15.52 -3.08
N TYR A 130 7.09 -14.97 -2.17
CA TYR A 130 7.28 -14.90 -0.72
C TYR A 130 7.54 -16.24 -0.02
N ASP A 131 7.07 -17.34 -0.60
CA ASP A 131 6.98 -18.65 0.05
C ASP A 131 8.33 -19.29 0.42
N HIS A 132 9.45 -18.79 -0.12
CA HIS A 132 10.80 -19.32 0.14
C HIS A 132 11.58 -18.51 1.18
N LEU A 133 11.07 -17.34 1.59
CA LEU A 133 11.68 -16.55 2.66
C LEU A 133 11.22 -17.13 4.00
N SER A 134 12.16 -17.45 4.88
CA SER A 134 11.96 -18.12 6.18
C SER A 134 10.99 -17.43 7.16
N ASP A 135 10.37 -16.31 6.77
CA ASP A 135 9.58 -15.43 7.63
C ASP A 135 8.37 -14.79 6.90
N VAL A 136 7.60 -15.58 6.12
CA VAL A 136 6.35 -15.12 5.47
C VAL A 136 5.41 -14.37 6.43
N LYS A 137 5.30 -14.83 7.68
CA LYS A 137 4.50 -14.16 8.72
C LYS A 137 5.02 -12.76 9.07
N LYS A 138 6.34 -12.55 9.17
CA LYS A 138 6.91 -11.22 9.44
C LYS A 138 6.72 -10.29 8.25
N ASN A 139 6.86 -10.81 7.03
CA ASN A 139 6.69 -9.99 5.82
C ASN A 139 5.25 -9.50 5.64
N ARG A 140 4.27 -10.29 6.09
CA ARG A 140 2.85 -9.92 6.07
C ARG A 140 2.43 -9.05 7.25
N LYS A 141 3.24 -8.95 8.31
CA LYS A 141 2.91 -8.16 9.50
C LYS A 141 2.98 -6.68 9.16
N LEU A 142 1.92 -5.96 9.50
CA LEU A 142 1.86 -4.50 9.39
C LEU A 142 1.80 -3.95 10.81
N ASP A 143 2.87 -3.27 11.24
CA ASP A 143 3.01 -2.74 12.59
C ASP A 143 2.51 -1.29 12.67
N ALA A 144 1.24 -1.09 12.30
CA ALA A 144 0.57 0.21 12.41
C ALA A 144 -0.85 0.05 12.95
N GLU A 145 -1.28 1.00 13.78
CA GLU A 145 -2.63 1.00 14.33
C GLU A 145 -3.65 1.54 13.31
N ALA A 146 -4.78 0.84 13.16
CA ALA A 146 -5.86 1.23 12.24
C ALA A 146 -6.34 2.67 12.46
N LYS A 147 -6.47 3.07 13.74
CA LYS A 147 -6.86 4.43 14.13
C LYS A 147 -5.87 5.48 13.65
N GLU A 148 -4.57 5.21 13.81
CA GLU A 148 -3.53 6.15 13.41
C GLU A 148 -3.54 6.36 11.90
N LEU A 149 -3.51 5.26 11.13
CA LEU A 149 -3.56 5.34 9.67
C LEU A 149 -4.81 6.07 9.17
N TYR A 150 -5.98 5.78 9.77
CA TYR A 150 -7.22 6.47 9.44
C TYR A 150 -7.13 7.97 9.70
N LEU A 151 -6.67 8.37 10.89
CA LEU A 151 -6.55 9.77 11.26
C LEU A 151 -5.59 10.49 10.31
N ASN A 152 -4.38 9.98 10.10
CA ASN A 152 -3.38 10.61 9.24
C ASN A 152 -3.90 10.75 7.80
N LEU A 153 -4.55 9.71 7.28
CA LEU A 153 -5.16 9.74 5.96
C LEU A 153 -6.32 10.75 5.87
N SER A 154 -7.13 10.90 6.92
CA SER A 154 -8.23 11.88 6.96
C SER A 154 -7.75 13.34 6.93
N HIS A 155 -6.54 13.61 7.45
CA HIS A 155 -5.93 14.95 7.41
C HIS A 155 -5.38 15.30 6.02
N VAL A 156 -4.98 14.29 5.25
CA VAL A 156 -4.36 14.47 3.92
C VAL A 156 -5.41 14.53 2.79
N ARG A 157 -6.64 14.06 3.03
CA ARG A 157 -7.75 14.10 2.05
C ARG A 157 -8.45 15.47 1.87
N LYS A 158 -7.99 16.52 2.55
CA LYS A 158 -8.65 17.83 2.54
C LYS A 158 -8.36 18.66 1.30
#